data_AF-A0A6I8QIF6-F1
#
_entry.id   AF-A0A6I8QIF6-F1
#
_cell.length_a   1.000
_cell.length_b   1.000
_cell.length_c   1.000
_cell.angle_alpha   90.00
_cell.angle_beta   90.00
_cell.angle_gamma   90.00
#
_symmetry.space_group_name_H-M   'P 1'
#
loop_
_entity.id
_entity.type
_entity.pdbx_description
1 polymer ?
#
loop_
_entity_poly.entity_id
_entity_poly.type
_entity_poly.pdbx_seq_one_letter_code
_entity_poly.pdbx_strand_id
1 'polypeptide(L)'
;MAALGSVRERLGELRLEYIVAHRLAEDNRLKEYNAAVAIQSWFRGCQVRAYLRYLHKMVTVIQKWWRGYVARKYFRSKVKTAYFIMKMNFYNEMAVRIQKRWRGYFVRKYVHNYYALKRYLEGVAIKNNIVRKELDKYADIKSREQAKKKMENEEREKEYHARKMHYLLSTEQVPGIYNSPYRPFPDSMEIRLQKARPLSHKDRPMEKPENPDLLYSDCRDAFSFPIMQPLPPIGMKRPQGPFRDTAEVLQQRYKPLEPTLRVATSISSVEEAREELKRQEWRRGVHDKGFAPFSSFHKTKGYDPLIHTSSDYKQISFVTRAEQPEKWVAKKKSIDRGVTFARRLPRSTCGT
;
A
#
# COMPACT_ATOMS: atom_id res chain seq x y z
N MET A 1 34.68 -92.82 -100.84
CA MET A 1 33.90 -91.65 -101.33
C MET A 1 32.68 -91.34 -100.45
N ALA A 2 31.87 -92.33 -100.01
CA ALA A 2 30.65 -92.08 -99.21
C ALA A 2 30.87 -91.48 -97.81
N ALA A 3 31.91 -91.89 -97.07
CA ALA A 3 32.18 -91.39 -95.72
C ALA A 3 32.60 -89.91 -95.66
N LEU A 4 33.27 -89.40 -96.70
CA LEU A 4 33.62 -87.98 -96.80
C LEU A 4 32.40 -87.11 -97.17
N GLY A 5 31.44 -87.68 -97.90
CA GLY A 5 30.16 -87.03 -98.21
C GLY A 5 29.31 -86.81 -96.96
N SER A 6 29.13 -87.85 -96.13
CA SER A 6 28.33 -87.74 -94.90
C SER A 6 28.94 -86.79 -93.86
N VAL A 7 30.28 -86.75 -93.77
CA VAL A 7 30.98 -85.78 -92.90
C VAL A 7 30.76 -84.35 -93.39
N ARG A 8 30.75 -84.12 -94.71
CA ARG A 8 30.51 -82.79 -95.30
C ARG A 8 29.06 -82.33 -95.12
N GLU A 9 28.09 -83.22 -95.29
CA GLU A 9 26.68 -82.94 -95.04
C GLU A 9 26.45 -82.60 -93.55
N ARG A 10 27.02 -83.40 -92.64
CA ARG A 10 26.92 -83.16 -91.20
C ARG A 10 27.61 -81.86 -90.75
N LEU A 11 28.72 -81.48 -91.39
CA LEU A 11 29.35 -80.17 -91.20
C LEU A 11 28.46 -79.02 -91.71
N GLY A 12 27.71 -79.25 -92.80
CA GLY A 12 26.71 -78.31 -93.33
C GLY A 12 25.54 -78.12 -92.36
N GLU A 13 25.00 -79.22 -91.84
CA GLU A 13 23.93 -79.23 -90.83
C GLU A 13 24.36 -78.50 -89.55
N LEU A 14 25.53 -78.85 -88.99
CA LEU A 14 26.08 -78.17 -87.81
C LEU A 14 26.30 -76.67 -88.04
N ARG A 15 26.71 -76.27 -89.24
CA ARG A 15 26.88 -74.85 -89.59
C ARG A 15 25.52 -74.14 -89.61
N LEU A 16 24.47 -74.78 -90.12
CA LEU A 16 23.12 -74.22 -90.12
C LEU A 16 22.55 -74.13 -88.71
N GLU A 17 22.69 -75.18 -87.90
CA GLU A 17 22.31 -75.18 -86.48
C GLU A 17 23.02 -74.07 -85.70
N TYR A 18 24.32 -73.89 -85.92
CA TYR A 18 25.08 -72.81 -85.31
C TYR A 18 24.55 -71.42 -85.71
N ILE A 19 24.25 -71.19 -86.98
CA ILE A 19 23.72 -69.91 -87.47
C ILE A 19 22.32 -69.63 -86.86
N VAL A 20 21.47 -70.67 -86.76
CA VAL A 20 20.14 -70.54 -86.15
C VAL A 20 20.25 -70.25 -84.65
N ALA A 21 21.12 -70.96 -83.93
CA ALA A 21 21.39 -70.73 -82.52
C ALA A 21 21.93 -69.31 -82.27
N HIS A 22 22.84 -68.82 -83.12
CA HIS A 22 23.38 -67.47 -83.03
C HIS A 22 22.29 -66.40 -83.25
N ARG A 23 21.39 -66.58 -84.21
CA ARG A 23 20.26 -65.64 -84.43
C ARG A 23 19.31 -65.63 -83.24
N LEU A 24 18.95 -66.81 -82.73
CA LEU A 24 18.08 -66.93 -81.56
C LEU A 24 18.71 -66.28 -80.31
N ALA A 25 20.03 -66.43 -80.14
CA ALA A 25 20.77 -65.78 -79.07
C ALA A 25 20.76 -64.25 -79.21
N GLU A 26 20.99 -63.72 -80.41
CA GLU A 26 20.91 -62.26 -80.66
C GLU A 26 19.49 -61.71 -80.46
N ASP A 27 18.47 -62.42 -80.93
CA ASP A 27 17.06 -62.04 -80.78
C ASP A 27 16.62 -62.02 -79.29
N ASN A 28 17.19 -62.89 -78.47
CA ASN A 28 16.90 -62.97 -77.03
C ASN A 28 17.82 -62.09 -76.16
N ARG A 29 19.00 -61.70 -76.66
CA ARG A 29 20.01 -60.92 -75.91
C ARG A 29 19.42 -59.68 -75.25
N LEU A 30 18.61 -58.91 -75.98
CA LEU A 30 17.99 -57.69 -75.44
C LEU A 30 16.94 -57.99 -74.37
N LYS A 31 16.17 -59.07 -74.53
CA LYS A 31 15.14 -59.49 -73.55
C LYS A 31 15.80 -59.94 -72.26
N GLU A 32 16.84 -60.76 -72.34
CA GLU A 32 17.62 -61.23 -71.20
C GLU A 32 18.33 -60.07 -70.49
N TYR A 33 18.93 -59.15 -71.26
CA TYR A 33 19.54 -57.93 -70.72
C TYR A 33 18.52 -57.08 -69.95
N ASN A 34 17.36 -56.80 -70.55
CA ASN A 34 16.32 -56.00 -69.90
C ASN A 34 15.78 -56.68 -68.64
N ALA A 35 15.57 -58.00 -68.68
CA ALA A 35 15.17 -58.77 -67.51
C ALA A 35 16.23 -58.69 -66.39
N ALA A 36 17.51 -58.83 -66.73
CA ALA A 36 18.60 -58.69 -65.77
C ALA A 36 18.64 -57.28 -65.16
N VAL A 37 18.54 -56.23 -65.97
CA VAL A 37 18.48 -54.83 -65.50
C VAL A 37 17.27 -54.60 -64.59
N ALA A 38 16.11 -55.17 -64.91
CA ALA A 38 14.90 -55.07 -64.08
C ALA A 38 15.11 -55.74 -62.70
N ILE A 39 15.66 -56.96 -62.67
CA ILE A 39 15.95 -57.67 -61.41
C ILE A 39 16.97 -56.89 -60.58
N GLN A 40 18.06 -56.43 -61.21
CA GLN A 40 19.12 -55.72 -60.49
C GLN A 40 18.64 -54.36 -59.96
N SER A 41 17.91 -53.58 -60.76
CA SER A 41 17.37 -52.28 -60.34
C SER A 41 16.34 -52.44 -59.22
N TRP A 42 15.48 -53.45 -59.30
CA TRP A 42 14.55 -53.80 -58.22
C TRP A 42 15.28 -54.16 -56.92
N PHE A 43 16.30 -55.01 -57.00
CA PHE A 43 17.10 -55.43 -55.84
C PHE A 43 17.83 -54.24 -55.19
N ARG A 44 18.49 -53.39 -55.98
CA ARG A 44 19.12 -52.15 -55.50
C ARG A 44 18.08 -51.24 -54.81
N GLY A 45 16.88 -51.11 -55.40
CA GLY A 45 15.77 -50.40 -54.78
C GLY A 45 15.32 -51.00 -53.45
N CYS A 46 15.25 -52.33 -53.35
CA CYS A 46 14.92 -53.04 -52.11
C CYS A 46 15.95 -52.76 -51.00
N GLN A 47 17.25 -52.77 -51.32
CA GLN A 47 18.31 -52.43 -50.38
C GLN A 47 18.18 -51.00 -49.86
N VAL A 48 18.03 -50.02 -50.77
CA VAL A 48 17.89 -48.60 -50.39
C VAL A 48 16.65 -48.38 -49.52
N ARG A 49 15.50 -48.95 -49.89
CA ARG A 49 14.27 -48.83 -49.10
C ARG A 49 14.40 -49.47 -47.72
N ALA A 50 15.10 -50.61 -47.59
CA ALA A 50 15.38 -51.22 -46.30
C ALA A 50 16.24 -50.33 -45.41
N TYR A 51 17.28 -49.72 -45.98
CA TYR A 51 18.14 -48.78 -45.28
C TYR A 51 17.39 -47.52 -44.83
N LEU A 52 16.54 -46.95 -45.68
CA LEU A 52 15.69 -45.80 -45.32
C LEU A 52 14.74 -46.12 -44.17
N ARG A 53 14.11 -47.31 -44.17
CA ARG A 53 13.26 -47.75 -43.04
C ARG A 53 14.06 -47.86 -41.75
N TYR A 54 15.29 -48.39 -41.82
CA TYR A 54 16.19 -48.44 -40.67
C TYR A 54 16.52 -47.04 -40.14
N LEU A 55 16.88 -46.11 -41.02
CA LEU A 55 17.16 -44.72 -40.63
C LEU A 55 15.95 -44.05 -39.98
N HIS A 56 14.75 -44.18 -40.57
CA HIS A 56 13.52 -43.64 -39.98
C HIS A 56 13.22 -44.22 -38.60
N LYS A 57 13.45 -45.53 -38.40
CA LYS A 57 13.32 -46.17 -37.09
C LYS A 57 14.28 -45.55 -36.08
N MET A 58 15.54 -45.35 -36.46
CA MET A 58 16.54 -44.73 -35.58
C MET A 58 16.21 -43.27 -35.23
N VAL A 59 15.80 -42.48 -36.23
CA VAL A 59 15.33 -41.11 -36.02
C VAL A 59 14.14 -41.08 -35.06
N THR A 60 13.16 -41.97 -35.24
CA THR A 60 11.99 -42.07 -34.35
C THR A 60 12.40 -42.40 -32.91
N VAL A 61 13.36 -43.29 -32.72
CA VAL A 61 13.92 -43.62 -31.40
C VAL A 61 14.54 -42.36 -30.78
N ILE A 62 15.46 -41.69 -31.47
CA ILE A 62 16.12 -40.47 -30.98
C ILE A 62 15.08 -39.42 -30.59
N GLN A 63 14.11 -39.14 -31.47
CA GLN A 63 13.08 -38.15 -31.22
C GLN A 63 12.18 -38.54 -30.03
N LYS A 64 11.79 -39.81 -29.89
CA LYS A 64 11.01 -40.31 -28.74
C LYS A 64 11.75 -40.07 -27.43
N TRP A 65 13.03 -40.41 -27.37
CA TRP A 65 13.87 -40.20 -26.20
C TRP A 65 14.02 -38.70 -25.86
N TRP A 66 14.24 -37.87 -26.87
CA TRP A 66 14.35 -36.42 -26.70
C TRP A 66 13.05 -35.79 -26.16
N ARG A 67 11.90 -36.09 -26.78
CA ARG A 67 10.58 -35.61 -26.31
C ARG A 67 10.34 -36.02 -24.86
N GLY A 68 10.66 -37.28 -24.52
CA GLY A 68 10.57 -37.76 -23.14
C GLY A 68 11.51 -37.02 -22.17
N TYR A 69 12.75 -36.75 -22.58
CA TYR A 69 13.70 -35.99 -21.76
C TYR A 69 13.19 -34.56 -21.48
N VAL A 70 12.73 -33.85 -22.50
CA VAL A 70 12.20 -32.48 -22.38
C VAL A 70 11.00 -32.45 -21.44
N ALA A 71 10.04 -33.37 -21.62
CA ALA A 71 8.87 -33.47 -20.75
C ALA A 71 9.26 -33.71 -19.28
N ARG A 72 10.18 -34.65 -19.02
CA ARG A 72 10.68 -34.94 -17.67
C ARG A 72 11.44 -33.75 -17.06
N LYS A 73 12.23 -33.02 -17.85
CA LYS A 73 12.94 -31.81 -17.38
C LYS A 73 11.94 -30.74 -16.95
N TYR A 74 10.92 -30.47 -17.78
CA TYR A 74 9.88 -29.50 -17.47
C TYR A 74 9.06 -29.90 -16.24
N PHE A 75 8.66 -31.17 -16.14
CA PHE A 75 7.94 -31.69 -14.98
C PHE A 75 8.72 -31.52 -13.68
N ARG A 76 10.02 -31.87 -13.67
CA ARG A 76 10.89 -31.65 -12.50
C ARG A 76 10.97 -30.18 -12.11
N SER A 77 11.06 -29.27 -13.08
CA SER A 77 11.04 -27.84 -12.81
C SER A 77 9.72 -27.40 -12.16
N LYS A 78 8.58 -27.86 -12.69
CA LYS A 78 7.26 -27.57 -12.11
C LYS A 78 7.11 -28.07 -10.69
N VAL A 79 7.51 -29.31 -10.41
CA VAL A 79 7.46 -29.89 -9.07
C VAL A 79 8.35 -29.10 -8.11
N LYS A 80 9.56 -28.73 -8.52
CA LYS A 80 10.47 -27.90 -7.72
C LYS A 80 9.83 -26.54 -7.40
N THR A 81 9.26 -25.86 -8.38
CA THR A 81 8.56 -24.58 -8.18
C THR A 81 7.37 -24.74 -7.23
N ALA A 82 6.51 -25.74 -7.43
CA ALA A 82 5.36 -26.00 -6.57
C ALA A 82 5.77 -26.26 -5.11
N TYR A 83 6.84 -27.04 -4.90
CA TYR A 83 7.41 -27.27 -3.58
C TYR A 83 7.88 -25.97 -2.92
N PHE A 84 8.60 -25.11 -3.65
CA PHE A 84 9.05 -23.83 -3.10
C PHE A 84 7.90 -22.90 -2.75
N ILE A 85 6.87 -22.82 -3.60
CA ILE A 85 5.67 -22.02 -3.32
C ILE A 85 4.99 -22.53 -2.05
N MET A 86 4.77 -23.85 -1.93
CA MET A 86 4.16 -24.45 -0.75
C MET A 86 4.96 -24.15 0.53
N LYS A 87 6.28 -24.34 0.47
CA LYS A 87 7.19 -24.07 1.60
C LYS A 87 7.20 -22.59 1.98
N MET A 88 7.23 -21.68 0.99
CA MET A 88 7.20 -20.24 1.22
C MET A 88 5.86 -19.82 1.87
N ASN A 89 4.74 -20.33 1.36
CA ASN A 89 3.42 -20.03 1.91
C ASN A 89 3.31 -20.49 3.38
N PHE A 90 3.81 -21.68 3.70
CA PHE A 90 3.86 -22.17 5.08
C PHE A 90 4.61 -21.22 6.01
N TYR A 91 5.83 -20.79 5.63
CA TYR A 91 6.60 -19.87 6.47
C TYR A 91 5.96 -18.48 6.55
N ASN A 92 5.38 -17.99 5.45
CA ASN A 92 4.66 -16.73 5.45
C ASN A 92 3.48 -16.75 6.41
N GLU A 93 2.69 -17.83 6.44
CA GLU A 93 1.61 -17.97 7.42
C GLU A 93 2.13 -17.95 8.86
N MET A 94 3.20 -18.69 9.15
CA MET A 94 3.80 -18.69 10.49
C MET A 94 4.34 -17.31 10.88
N ALA A 95 5.00 -16.63 9.95
CA ALA A 95 5.49 -15.27 10.15
C ALA A 95 4.34 -14.30 10.45
N VAL A 96 3.23 -14.36 9.71
CA VAL A 96 2.05 -13.52 9.96
C VAL A 96 1.47 -13.77 11.35
N ARG A 97 1.41 -15.02 11.83
CA ARG A 97 0.93 -15.34 13.18
C ARG A 97 1.81 -14.71 14.26
N ILE A 98 3.12 -14.85 14.13
CA ILE A 98 4.11 -14.26 15.05
C ILE A 98 3.97 -12.73 15.05
N GLN A 99 3.97 -12.14 13.86
CA GLN A 99 3.86 -10.70 13.69
C GLN A 99 2.54 -10.13 14.24
N LYS A 100 1.40 -10.78 14.00
CA LYS A 100 0.09 -10.39 14.54
C LYS A 100 0.13 -10.36 16.07
N ARG A 101 0.69 -11.42 16.69
CA ARG A 101 0.83 -11.50 18.15
C ARG A 101 1.72 -10.39 18.68
N TRP A 102 2.86 -10.15 18.04
CA TRP A 102 3.81 -9.10 18.41
C TRP A 102 3.19 -7.70 18.31
N ARG A 103 2.56 -7.36 17.18
CA ARG A 103 1.89 -6.06 16.99
C ARG A 103 0.84 -5.82 18.07
N GLY A 104 0.05 -6.84 18.41
CA GLY A 104 -0.95 -6.74 19.48
C GLY A 104 -0.30 -6.52 20.87
N TYR A 105 0.79 -7.21 21.17
CA TYR A 105 1.55 -6.99 22.40
C TYR A 105 2.12 -5.56 22.46
N PHE A 106 2.77 -5.11 21.37
CA PHE A 106 3.43 -3.81 21.29
C PHE A 106 2.44 -2.67 21.57
N VAL A 107 1.27 -2.68 20.91
CA VAL A 107 0.25 -1.64 21.09
C VAL A 107 -0.23 -1.59 22.55
N ARG A 108 -0.54 -2.73 23.15
CA ARG A 108 -1.03 -2.79 24.55
C ARG A 108 0.02 -2.38 25.58
N LYS A 109 1.31 -2.55 25.27
CA LYS A 109 2.39 -2.21 26.18
C LYS A 109 2.88 -0.77 26.04
N TYR A 110 3.03 -0.29 24.81
CA TYR A 110 3.77 0.96 24.53
C TYR A 110 2.93 2.08 23.92
N VAL A 111 1.77 1.78 23.33
CA VAL A 111 0.97 2.80 22.63
C VAL A 111 -0.29 3.17 23.43
N HIS A 112 -1.10 2.17 23.81
CA HIS A 112 -2.40 2.40 24.43
C HIS A 112 -2.51 1.64 25.76
N ASN A 113 -2.57 2.41 26.87
CA ASN A 113 -2.87 1.90 28.19
C ASN A 113 -4.35 2.16 28.52
N TYR A 114 -5.19 1.14 28.29
CA TYR A 114 -6.63 1.20 28.54
C TYR A 114 -6.98 1.63 29.97
N TYR A 115 -6.26 1.10 30.96
CA TYR A 115 -6.54 1.40 32.37
C TYR A 115 -6.18 2.84 32.73
N ALA A 116 -5.10 3.39 32.15
CA ALA A 116 -4.75 4.80 32.32
C ALA A 116 -5.82 5.72 31.71
N LEU A 117 -6.29 5.42 30.50
CA LEU A 117 -7.35 6.20 29.85
C LEU A 117 -8.67 6.13 30.64
N LYS A 118 -9.06 4.94 31.10
CA LYS A 118 -10.27 4.74 31.90
C LYS A 118 -10.25 5.60 33.16
N ARG A 119 -9.15 5.56 33.93
CA ARG A 119 -8.96 6.38 35.13
C ARG A 119 -9.01 7.88 34.83
N TYR A 120 -8.42 8.30 33.71
CA TYR A 120 -8.49 9.70 33.29
C TYR A 120 -9.92 10.14 33.02
N LEU A 121 -10.69 9.35 32.25
CA LEU A 121 -12.08 9.67 31.92
C LEU A 121 -12.99 9.69 33.16
N GLU A 122 -12.79 8.78 34.10
CA GLU A 122 -13.49 8.81 35.40
C GLU A 122 -13.20 10.11 36.15
N GLY A 123 -11.94 10.54 36.18
CA GLY A 123 -11.55 11.83 36.79
C GLY A 123 -12.18 13.03 36.08
N VAL A 124 -12.23 13.01 34.75
CA VAL A 124 -12.91 14.06 33.95
C VAL A 124 -14.40 14.10 34.26
N ALA A 125 -15.06 12.95 34.37
CA ALA A 125 -16.48 12.88 34.72
C ALA A 125 -16.77 13.47 36.10
N ILE A 126 -15.94 13.16 37.10
CA ILE A 126 -16.06 13.72 38.45
C ILE A 126 -15.88 15.26 38.41
N LYS A 127 -14.85 15.76 37.73
CA LYS A 127 -14.61 17.21 37.59
C LYS A 127 -15.76 17.92 36.89
N ASN A 128 -16.27 17.36 35.80
CA ASN A 128 -17.42 17.92 35.09
C ASN A 128 -18.65 18.02 35.99
N ASN A 129 -18.89 17.03 36.85
CA ASN A 129 -20.00 17.07 37.81
C ASN A 129 -19.79 18.13 38.90
N ILE A 130 -18.56 18.38 39.34
CA ILE A 130 -18.25 19.46 40.28
C ILE A 130 -18.53 20.82 39.62
N VAL A 131 -18.01 21.05 38.42
CA VAL A 131 -18.21 22.29 37.67
C VAL A 131 -19.69 22.55 37.41
N ARG A 132 -20.48 21.53 37.04
CA ARG A 132 -21.94 21.66 36.89
C ARG A 132 -22.61 22.13 38.18
N LYS A 133 -22.30 21.50 39.32
CA LYS A 133 -22.85 21.90 40.62
C LYS A 133 -22.45 23.33 41.01
N GLU A 134 -21.23 23.76 40.67
CA GLU A 134 -20.78 25.13 40.90
C GLU A 134 -21.54 26.14 40.02
N LEU A 135 -21.75 25.80 38.74
CA LEU A 135 -22.54 26.61 37.82
C LEU A 135 -24.00 26.72 38.27
N ASP A 136 -24.61 25.63 38.76
CA ASP A 136 -25.98 25.65 39.29
C ASP A 136 -26.06 26.59 40.51
N LYS A 137 -25.13 26.48 41.45
CA LYS A 137 -25.05 27.39 42.61
C LYS A 137 -24.86 28.85 42.18
N TYR A 138 -24.01 29.09 41.19
CA TYR A 138 -23.78 30.43 40.67
C TYR A 138 -25.04 31.00 40.01
N ALA A 139 -25.77 30.19 39.24
CA ALA A 139 -27.05 30.59 38.64
C ALA A 139 -28.10 30.90 39.71
N ASP A 140 -28.17 30.12 40.79
CA ASP A 140 -29.05 30.39 41.93
C ASP A 140 -28.70 31.70 42.64
N ILE A 141 -27.40 31.96 42.88
CA ILE A 141 -26.94 33.22 43.48
C ILE A 141 -27.29 34.39 42.55
N LYS A 142 -27.04 34.25 41.25
CA LYS A 142 -27.27 35.31 40.28
C LYS A 142 -28.75 35.64 40.11
N SER A 143 -29.62 34.63 40.07
CA SER A 143 -31.07 34.85 40.01
C SER A 143 -31.59 35.56 41.26
N ARG A 144 -31.07 35.22 42.45
CA ARG A 144 -31.39 35.92 43.71
C ARG A 144 -30.90 37.36 43.72
N GLU A 145 -29.69 37.63 43.23
CA GLU A 145 -29.17 39.00 43.07
C GLU A 145 -30.04 39.82 42.12
N GLN A 146 -30.41 39.25 40.97
CA GLN A 146 -31.27 39.90 39.99
C GLN A 146 -32.66 40.17 40.55
N ALA A 147 -33.25 39.22 41.28
CA ALA A 147 -34.53 39.40 41.94
C ALA A 147 -34.47 40.52 42.99
N LYS A 148 -33.44 40.55 43.83
CA LYS A 148 -33.22 41.64 44.80
C LYS A 148 -33.07 42.99 44.11
N LYS A 149 -32.25 43.06 43.06
CA LYS A 149 -32.05 44.29 42.28
C LYS A 149 -33.33 44.75 41.59
N LYS A 150 -34.16 43.81 41.11
CA LYS A 150 -35.47 44.12 40.54
C LYS A 150 -36.41 44.70 41.60
N MET A 151 -36.49 44.09 42.78
CA MET A 151 -37.27 44.62 43.90
C MET A 151 -36.79 46.02 44.32
N GLU A 152 -35.49 46.22 44.44
CA GLU A 152 -34.90 47.53 44.78
C GLU A 152 -35.17 48.57 43.69
N ASN A 153 -35.08 48.21 42.41
CA ASN A 153 -35.48 49.08 41.30
C ASN A 153 -36.97 49.44 41.38
N GLU A 154 -37.85 48.47 41.63
CA GLU A 154 -39.29 48.71 41.78
C GLU A 154 -39.60 49.63 42.98
N GLU A 155 -38.85 49.49 44.09
CA GLU A 155 -38.94 50.41 45.23
C GLU A 155 -38.43 51.81 44.87
N ARG A 156 -37.28 51.93 44.21
CA ARG A 156 -36.74 53.21 43.72
C ARG A 156 -37.69 53.90 42.75
N GLU A 157 -38.34 53.16 41.85
CA GLU A 157 -39.36 53.69 40.96
C GLU A 157 -40.54 54.24 41.76
N LYS A 158 -41.05 53.51 42.76
CA LYS A 158 -42.13 54.00 43.63
C LYS A 158 -41.73 55.27 44.38
N GLU A 159 -40.50 55.33 44.89
CA GLU A 159 -39.96 56.53 45.55
C GLU A 159 -39.82 57.70 44.57
N TYR A 160 -39.31 57.45 43.36
CA TYR A 160 -39.20 58.45 42.31
C TYR A 160 -40.57 59.02 41.93
N HIS A 161 -41.58 58.15 41.74
CA HIS A 161 -42.95 58.56 41.48
C HIS A 161 -43.51 59.41 42.64
N ALA A 162 -43.26 59.02 43.89
CA ALA A 162 -43.68 59.81 45.05
C ALA A 162 -43.00 61.21 45.06
N ARG A 163 -41.70 61.30 44.79
CA ARG A 163 -41.00 62.60 44.72
C ARG A 163 -41.49 63.47 43.56
N LYS A 164 -41.79 62.86 42.40
CA LYS A 164 -42.32 63.54 41.21
C LYS A 164 -43.73 64.07 41.45
N MET A 165 -44.57 63.26 42.08
CA MET A 165 -45.99 63.54 42.33
C MET A 165 -46.25 64.10 43.75
N HIS A 166 -45.23 64.62 44.43
CA HIS A 166 -45.31 65.04 45.84
C HIS A 166 -46.42 66.07 46.13
N TYR A 167 -46.83 66.83 45.13
CA TYR A 167 -47.91 67.82 45.22
C TYR A 167 -49.31 67.22 45.38
N LEU A 168 -49.48 65.90 45.19
CA LEU A 168 -50.77 65.21 45.37
C LEU A 168 -51.06 64.83 46.83
N LEU A 169 -50.23 65.29 47.77
CA LEU A 169 -50.38 65.08 49.21
C LEU A 169 -51.64 65.71 49.79
N SER A 170 -52.25 65.05 50.77
CA SER A 170 -53.28 65.66 51.62
C SER A 170 -52.77 66.92 52.31
N THR A 171 -53.60 67.94 52.30
CA THR A 171 -53.46 69.14 53.14
C THR A 171 -54.47 69.07 54.28
N GLU A 172 -54.31 69.91 55.31
CA GLU A 172 -55.27 69.94 56.43
C GLU A 172 -56.70 70.26 55.98
N GLN A 173 -56.84 71.05 54.91
CA GLN A 173 -58.13 71.51 54.38
C GLN A 173 -58.71 70.58 53.31
N VAL A 174 -57.88 69.89 52.52
CA VAL A 174 -58.32 69.03 51.42
C VAL A 174 -57.58 67.70 51.42
N PRO A 175 -58.29 66.55 51.48
CA PRO A 175 -57.66 65.24 51.37
C PRO A 175 -57.13 65.01 49.94
N GLY A 176 -55.89 64.53 49.82
CA GLY A 176 -55.24 64.15 48.58
C GLY A 176 -55.82 62.87 47.99
N ILE A 177 -55.49 62.60 46.73
CA ILE A 177 -56.07 61.49 45.95
C ILE A 177 -55.85 60.13 46.63
N TYR A 178 -54.73 59.97 47.36
CA TYR A 178 -54.35 58.73 48.03
C TYR A 178 -54.81 58.64 49.50
N ASN A 179 -55.55 59.63 50.00
CA ASN A 179 -56.12 59.65 51.35
C ASN A 179 -57.63 59.91 51.32
N SER A 180 -58.36 58.97 50.72
CA SER A 180 -59.81 59.08 50.57
C SER A 180 -60.54 58.97 51.91
N PRO A 181 -61.51 59.85 52.21
CA PRO A 181 -62.28 59.83 53.47
C PRO A 181 -63.14 58.57 53.65
N TYR A 182 -63.29 57.76 52.59
CA TYR A 182 -64.03 56.50 52.61
C TYR A 182 -63.16 55.29 52.97
N ARG A 183 -61.85 55.46 53.19
CA ARG A 183 -60.96 54.40 53.67
C ARG A 183 -60.57 54.63 55.13
N PRO A 184 -60.50 53.56 55.95
CA PRO A 184 -60.13 53.68 57.36
C PRO A 184 -58.65 54.04 57.59
N PHE A 185 -57.78 53.84 56.60
CA PHE A 185 -56.36 54.18 56.66
C PHE A 185 -55.89 54.77 55.31
N PRO A 186 -54.91 55.69 55.31
CA PRO A 186 -54.32 56.24 54.09
C PRO A 186 -53.69 55.14 53.22
N ASP A 187 -53.71 55.32 51.89
CA ASP A 187 -53.07 54.37 50.99
C ASP A 187 -51.54 54.36 51.21
N SER A 188 -50.90 53.23 50.90
CA SER A 188 -49.45 53.05 51.03
C SER A 188 -48.64 54.11 50.27
N MET A 189 -49.21 54.69 49.21
CA MET A 189 -48.60 55.79 48.47
C MET A 189 -48.65 57.12 49.22
N GLU A 190 -49.74 57.43 49.94
CA GLU A 190 -49.86 58.65 50.75
C GLU A 190 -48.77 58.72 51.83
N ILE A 191 -48.52 57.59 52.50
CA ILE A 191 -47.47 57.49 53.53
C ILE A 191 -46.07 57.70 52.92
N ARG A 192 -45.84 57.24 51.68
CA ARG A 192 -44.57 57.48 50.98
C ARG A 192 -44.42 58.94 50.56
N LEU A 193 -45.49 59.55 50.05
CA LEU A 193 -45.52 60.95 49.66
C LEU A 193 -45.15 61.85 50.85
N GLN A 194 -45.66 61.56 52.06
CA GLN A 194 -45.39 62.36 53.27
C GLN A 194 -43.91 62.40 53.64
N LYS A 195 -43.18 61.32 53.31
CA LYS A 195 -41.74 61.19 53.57
C LYS A 195 -40.88 61.68 52.41
N ALA A 196 -41.47 61.88 51.23
CA ALA A 196 -40.75 62.20 50.00
C ALA A 196 -40.33 63.68 49.96
N ARG A 197 -39.08 63.93 49.54
CA ARG A 197 -38.60 65.29 49.27
C ARG A 197 -38.78 65.63 47.78
N PRO A 198 -39.26 66.84 47.42
CA PRO A 198 -39.44 67.25 46.03
C PRO A 198 -38.17 67.03 45.19
N LEU A 199 -38.34 66.67 43.91
CA LEU A 199 -37.22 66.60 42.97
C LEU A 199 -36.64 67.99 42.75
N SER A 200 -35.32 68.16 42.93
CA SER A 200 -34.63 69.40 42.59
C SER A 200 -34.41 69.49 41.08
N HIS A 201 -34.46 70.70 40.50
CA HIS A 201 -34.19 70.89 39.06
C HIS A 201 -32.75 70.46 38.66
N LYS A 202 -31.83 70.35 39.62
CA LYS A 202 -30.46 69.83 39.39
C LYS A 202 -30.38 68.29 39.36
N ASP A 203 -31.44 67.57 39.76
CA ASP A 203 -31.46 66.11 39.91
C ASP A 203 -32.01 65.37 38.68
N ARG A 204 -32.17 66.03 37.51
CA ARG A 204 -32.61 65.34 36.30
C ARG A 204 -31.59 64.26 35.92
N PRO A 205 -31.99 62.98 35.82
CA PRO A 205 -31.09 61.94 35.37
C PRO A 205 -30.65 62.27 33.94
N MET A 206 -29.34 62.40 33.74
CA MET A 206 -28.76 62.33 32.40
C MET A 206 -29.04 60.91 31.90
N GLU A 207 -29.84 60.77 30.85
CA GLU A 207 -30.13 59.48 30.21
C GLU A 207 -28.78 58.82 29.88
N LYS A 208 -28.44 57.78 30.66
CA LYS A 208 -27.33 56.92 30.28
C LYS A 208 -27.88 55.95 29.25
N PRO A 209 -27.18 55.76 28.11
CA PRO A 209 -27.63 54.84 27.09
C PRO A 209 -27.88 53.47 27.70
N GLU A 210 -29.08 52.96 27.49
CA GLU A 210 -29.45 51.61 27.85
C GLU A 210 -28.57 50.65 27.04
N ASN A 211 -27.66 49.97 27.73
CA ASN A 211 -26.81 48.86 27.27
C ASN A 211 -25.55 49.21 26.43
N PRO A 212 -24.41 49.44 27.09
CA PRO A 212 -23.08 49.35 26.45
C PRO A 212 -22.64 47.90 26.14
N ASP A 213 -23.25 46.90 26.79
CA ASP A 213 -22.75 45.52 26.85
C ASP A 213 -23.45 44.52 25.89
N LEU A 214 -24.40 44.98 25.07
CA LEU A 214 -24.95 44.16 23.98
C LEU A 214 -24.20 44.42 22.67
N LEU A 215 -22.90 44.09 22.68
CA LEU A 215 -22.16 43.82 21.45
C LEU A 215 -22.38 42.35 21.03
N TYR A 216 -23.64 41.93 20.91
CA TYR A 216 -23.96 40.70 20.19
C TYR A 216 -24.30 41.11 18.77
N SER A 217 -23.27 41.07 17.92
CA SER A 217 -23.40 41.23 16.48
C SER A 217 -24.35 40.16 15.98
N ASP A 218 -25.53 40.55 15.52
CA ASP A 218 -26.41 39.65 14.78
C ASP A 218 -25.68 39.19 13.51
N CYS A 219 -25.34 37.90 13.47
CA CYS A 219 -24.59 37.26 12.39
C CYS A 219 -25.48 37.08 11.15
N ARG A 220 -25.92 38.17 10.50
CA ARG A 220 -26.66 38.11 9.23
C ARG A 220 -26.10 38.98 8.11
N ASP A 221 -25.12 39.84 8.37
CA ASP A 221 -24.41 40.53 7.31
C ASP A 221 -23.21 39.73 6.83
N ALA A 222 -23.09 39.60 5.50
CA ALA A 222 -21.93 39.00 4.85
C ALA A 222 -20.66 39.65 5.39
N PHE A 223 -19.71 38.83 5.86
CA PHE A 223 -18.40 39.24 6.36
C PHE A 223 -17.73 40.28 5.44
N SER A 224 -17.93 41.55 5.73
CA SER A 224 -17.02 42.61 5.34
C SER A 224 -16.15 42.86 6.56
N PHE A 225 -14.87 42.50 6.46
CA PHE A 225 -13.90 42.90 7.46
C PHE A 225 -13.99 44.42 7.62
N PRO A 226 -14.02 44.97 8.85
CA PRO A 226 -13.98 46.41 9.03
C PRO A 226 -12.75 46.94 8.29
N ILE A 227 -12.97 47.94 7.42
CA ILE A 227 -11.89 48.67 6.75
C ILE A 227 -11.04 49.26 7.88
N MET A 228 -9.92 48.60 8.18
CA MET A 228 -9.00 49.06 9.20
C MET A 228 -8.49 50.42 8.75
N GLN A 229 -8.79 51.46 9.52
CA GLN A 229 -8.16 52.76 9.31
C GLN A 229 -6.64 52.56 9.41
N PRO A 230 -5.85 53.11 8.47
CA PRO A 230 -4.41 52.94 8.49
C PRO A 230 -3.86 53.45 9.82
N LEU A 231 -3.20 52.55 10.56
CA LEU A 231 -2.51 52.90 11.79
C LEU A 231 -1.47 54.00 11.50
N PRO A 232 -1.24 54.93 12.43
CA PRO A 232 -0.24 55.98 12.25
C PRO A 232 1.13 55.36 11.91
N PRO A 233 1.94 56.00 11.05
CA PRO A 233 3.20 55.45 10.59
C PRO A 233 4.10 55.08 11.78
N ILE A 234 4.31 53.78 12.00
CA ILE A 234 5.28 53.29 12.96
C ILE A 234 6.65 53.75 12.46
N GLY A 235 7.35 54.57 13.24
CA GLY A 235 8.66 55.07 12.88
C GLY A 235 9.60 53.93 12.48
N MET A 236 10.33 54.11 11.38
CA MET A 236 11.25 53.16 10.74
C MET A 236 12.50 52.85 11.59
N LYS A 237 12.35 52.66 12.90
CA LYS A 237 13.43 52.27 13.80
C LYS A 237 13.35 50.77 14.02
N ARG A 238 14.50 50.09 13.86
CA ARG A 238 14.63 48.66 14.12
C ARG A 238 14.21 48.39 15.58
N PRO A 239 13.20 47.54 15.84
CA PRO A 239 12.77 47.24 17.21
C PRO A 239 13.92 46.58 17.98
N GLN A 240 14.15 47.01 19.22
CA GLN A 240 15.25 46.52 20.04
C GLN A 240 14.95 45.07 20.51
N GLY A 241 15.80 44.11 20.11
CA GLY A 241 15.67 42.69 20.43
C GLY A 241 15.99 41.78 19.23
N PRO A 242 15.81 40.45 19.36
CA PRO A 242 16.03 39.48 18.28
C PRO A 242 14.87 39.47 17.27
N PHE A 243 14.28 40.64 17.00
CA PHE A 243 13.17 40.79 16.06
C PHE A 243 13.69 40.99 14.64
N ARG A 244 12.97 40.42 13.67
CA ARG A 244 13.27 40.56 12.24
C ARG A 244 13.00 41.98 11.76
N ASP A 245 13.64 42.37 10.67
CA ASP A 245 13.49 43.70 10.12
C ASP A 245 12.05 43.99 9.69
N THR A 246 11.61 45.24 9.84
CA THR A 246 10.22 45.63 9.60
C THR A 246 9.82 45.35 8.15
N ALA A 247 10.76 45.51 7.20
CA ALA A 247 10.55 45.20 5.79
C ALA A 247 10.35 43.70 5.53
N GLU A 248 11.12 42.83 6.19
CA GLU A 248 10.97 41.37 6.07
C GLU A 248 9.64 40.88 6.64
N VAL A 249 9.22 41.44 7.78
CA VAL A 249 7.94 41.09 8.41
C VAL A 249 6.77 41.52 7.53
N LEU A 250 6.85 42.70 6.89
CA LEU A 250 5.84 43.17 5.95
C LEU A 250 5.81 42.29 4.68
N GLN A 251 6.96 41.93 4.11
CA GLN A 251 7.01 40.99 2.99
C GLN A 251 6.42 39.63 3.35
N GLN A 252 6.68 39.12 4.57
CA GLN A 252 6.11 37.86 5.02
C GLN A 252 4.60 37.95 5.24
N ARG A 253 4.10 39.08 5.77
CA ARG A 253 2.67 39.32 5.99
C ARG A 253 1.88 39.44 4.69
N TYR A 254 2.46 40.10 3.69
CA TYR A 254 1.83 40.31 2.38
C TYR A 254 2.27 39.28 1.33
N LYS A 255 2.98 38.23 1.73
CA LYS A 255 3.31 37.12 0.82
C LYS A 255 1.99 36.49 0.35
N PRO A 256 1.69 36.47 -0.96
CA PRO A 256 0.47 35.85 -1.46
C PRO A 256 0.47 34.37 -1.06
N LEU A 257 -0.71 33.88 -0.66
CA LEU A 257 -0.88 32.50 -0.25
C LEU A 257 -0.55 31.60 -1.45
N GLU A 258 0.55 30.86 -1.35
CA GLU A 258 0.85 29.81 -2.31
C GLU A 258 -0.21 28.71 -2.13
N PRO A 259 -1.00 28.40 -3.17
CA PRO A 259 -2.00 27.35 -3.06
C PRO A 259 -1.31 26.05 -2.66
N THR A 260 -1.89 25.35 -1.67
CA THR A 260 -1.35 24.05 -1.25
C THR A 260 -1.22 23.12 -2.46
N LEU A 261 -0.27 22.18 -2.42
CA LEU A 261 0.00 21.26 -3.53
C LEU A 261 -1.29 20.65 -4.13
N ARG A 262 -2.28 20.33 -3.27
CA ARG A 262 -3.60 19.80 -3.65
C ARG A 262 -4.47 20.75 -4.47
N VAL A 263 -4.32 22.06 -4.29
CA VAL A 263 -5.06 23.11 -5.02
C VAL A 263 -4.32 23.49 -6.30
N ALA A 264 -2.98 23.47 -6.28
CA ALA A 264 -2.15 23.83 -7.43
C ALA A 264 -2.10 22.72 -8.51
N THR A 265 -2.26 21.45 -8.13
CA THR A 265 -2.25 20.33 -9.08
C THR A 265 -3.65 19.91 -9.48
N SER A 266 -3.85 19.53 -10.74
CA SER A 266 -5.10 18.89 -11.20
C SER A 266 -5.39 17.62 -10.41
N ILE A 267 -6.67 17.27 -10.28
CA ILE A 267 -7.13 16.05 -9.58
C ILE A 267 -6.50 14.79 -10.22
N SER A 268 -6.25 14.82 -11.53
CA SER A 268 -5.63 13.77 -12.35
C SER A 268 -4.10 13.78 -12.39
N SER A 269 -3.43 14.72 -11.71
CA SER A 269 -1.96 14.90 -11.81
C SER A 269 -1.15 13.65 -11.47
N VAL A 270 -1.64 12.82 -10.54
CA VAL A 270 -1.01 11.54 -10.16
C VAL A 270 -1.13 10.51 -11.29
N GLU A 271 -2.23 10.52 -12.02
CA GLU A 271 -2.50 9.62 -13.14
C GLU A 271 -1.68 10.03 -14.36
N GLU A 272 -1.65 11.33 -14.67
CA GLU A 272 -0.84 11.92 -15.73
C GLU A 272 0.66 11.65 -15.51
N ALA A 273 1.15 11.80 -14.27
CA ALA A 273 2.53 11.49 -13.92
C ALA A 273 2.87 10.00 -14.13
N ARG A 274 1.94 9.08 -13.83
CA ARG A 274 2.12 7.64 -14.08
C ARG A 274 2.15 7.32 -15.58
N GLU A 275 1.32 7.98 -16.37
CA GLU A 275 1.31 7.80 -17.83
C GLU A 275 2.57 8.36 -18.49
N GLU A 276 3.07 9.51 -18.01
CA GLU A 276 4.33 10.08 -18.50
C GLU A 276 5.51 9.15 -18.16
N LEU A 277 5.52 8.56 -16.97
CA LEU A 277 6.54 7.58 -16.56
C LEU A 277 6.49 6.32 -17.43
N LYS A 278 5.29 5.79 -17.72
CA LYS A 278 5.11 4.69 -18.68
C LYS A 278 5.58 5.07 -20.09
N ARG A 279 5.27 6.29 -20.57
CA ARG A 279 5.74 6.79 -21.88
C ARG A 279 7.25 6.95 -21.91
N GLN A 280 7.88 7.36 -20.80
CA GLN A 280 9.34 7.44 -20.67
C GLN A 280 9.98 6.04 -20.66
N GLU A 281 9.42 5.09 -19.92
CA GLU A 281 9.85 3.69 -19.94
C GLU A 281 9.70 3.06 -21.32
N TRP A 282 8.59 3.32 -22.02
CA TRP A 282 8.37 2.83 -23.39
C TRP A 282 9.35 3.46 -24.39
N ARG A 283 9.61 4.77 -24.28
CA ARG A 283 10.64 5.46 -25.09
C ARG A 283 12.05 4.94 -24.82
N ARG A 284 12.36 4.59 -23.57
CA ARG A 284 13.65 3.97 -23.18
C ARG A 284 13.70 2.47 -23.47
N GLY A 285 12.56 1.84 -23.71
CA GLY A 285 12.37 0.41 -23.99
C GLY A 285 12.62 0.00 -25.44
N VAL A 286 13.32 0.81 -26.24
CA VAL A 286 13.92 0.35 -27.49
C VAL A 286 15.20 -0.40 -27.13
N HIS A 287 15.07 -1.70 -26.89
CA HIS A 287 16.22 -2.58 -26.73
C HIS A 287 16.92 -2.76 -28.09
N ASP A 288 17.87 -1.88 -28.42
CA ASP A 288 18.77 -2.02 -29.58
C ASP A 288 19.69 -3.26 -29.51
N LYS A 289 19.66 -3.99 -28.40
CA LYS A 289 20.39 -5.24 -28.24
C LYS A 289 19.41 -6.40 -28.36
N GLY A 290 19.46 -7.09 -29.50
CA GLY A 290 18.76 -8.36 -29.70
C GLY A 290 19.00 -9.29 -28.51
N PHE A 291 17.95 -9.98 -28.07
CA PHE A 291 17.95 -10.86 -26.91
C PHE A 291 19.07 -11.92 -27.03
N ALA A 292 20.21 -11.67 -26.37
CA ALA A 292 21.29 -12.63 -26.29
C ALA A 292 21.02 -13.58 -25.10
N PRO A 293 21.18 -14.91 -25.27
CA PRO A 293 20.97 -15.85 -24.19
C PRO A 293 21.90 -15.57 -22.99
N PHE A 294 21.39 -15.80 -21.78
CA PHE A 294 21.97 -15.50 -20.47
C PHE A 294 23.44 -15.95 -20.24
N SER A 295 24.04 -16.73 -21.14
CA SER A 295 25.40 -17.29 -21.01
C SER A 295 26.52 -16.37 -21.51
N SER A 296 26.23 -15.22 -22.10
CA SER A 296 27.23 -14.37 -22.76
C SER A 296 27.71 -13.16 -21.94
N PHE A 297 26.87 -12.60 -21.05
CA PHE A 297 27.10 -11.27 -20.46
C PHE A 297 28.22 -11.18 -19.41
N HIS A 298 28.73 -12.31 -18.89
CA HIS A 298 29.73 -12.31 -17.82
C HIS A 298 31.14 -12.69 -18.27
N LYS A 299 31.38 -12.98 -19.56
CA LYS A 299 32.69 -13.46 -20.02
C LYS A 299 33.72 -12.35 -20.26
N THR A 300 33.30 -11.09 -20.35
CA THR A 300 34.19 -9.97 -20.73
C THR A 300 34.35 -8.90 -19.65
N LYS A 301 33.68 -9.00 -18.50
CA LYS A 301 33.92 -8.09 -17.37
C LYS A 301 34.73 -8.80 -16.30
N GLY A 302 35.97 -8.34 -16.11
CA GLY A 302 36.74 -8.64 -14.90
C GLY A 302 35.92 -8.23 -13.67
N TYR A 303 35.95 -9.07 -12.65
CA TYR A 303 35.27 -8.78 -11.39
C TYR A 303 36.08 -7.73 -10.63
N ASP A 304 35.53 -6.52 -10.49
CA ASP A 304 36.09 -5.47 -9.63
C ASP A 304 35.50 -5.60 -8.21
N PRO A 305 36.30 -5.93 -7.19
CA PRO A 305 35.81 -6.04 -5.82
C PRO A 305 35.38 -4.68 -5.26
N LEU A 306 34.27 -4.66 -4.52
CA LEU A 306 33.78 -3.46 -3.85
C LEU A 306 34.73 -3.09 -2.70
N ILE A 307 35.10 -1.81 -2.59
CA ILE A 307 36.13 -1.27 -1.68
C ILE A 307 35.87 -1.60 -0.19
N HIS A 308 34.63 -1.95 0.17
CA HIS A 308 34.21 -2.18 1.56
C HIS A 308 34.07 -3.65 1.98
N THR A 309 34.44 -4.61 1.13
CA THR A 309 34.46 -6.03 1.49
C THR A 309 35.88 -6.52 1.81
N SER A 310 36.45 -6.07 2.93
CA SER A 310 37.60 -6.73 3.55
C SER A 310 37.08 -7.89 4.41
N SER A 311 36.94 -9.07 3.81
CA SER A 311 36.66 -10.30 4.54
C SER A 311 38.00 -10.98 4.87
N ASP A 312 38.26 -11.29 6.14
CA ASP A 312 39.45 -12.04 6.61
C ASP A 312 39.52 -13.48 6.07
N TYR A 313 38.46 -13.95 5.42
CA TYR A 313 38.45 -15.26 4.78
C TYR A 313 39.24 -15.21 3.47
N LYS A 314 40.43 -15.83 3.47
CA LYS A 314 41.21 -16.07 2.25
C LYS A 314 40.36 -16.85 1.24
N GLN A 315 40.31 -16.36 0.01
CA GLN A 315 39.62 -17.01 -1.11
C GLN A 315 40.18 -18.41 -1.32
N ILE A 316 39.40 -19.44 -0.99
CA ILE A 316 39.77 -20.83 -1.27
C ILE A 316 39.60 -21.02 -2.78
N SER A 317 40.68 -21.28 -3.50
CA SER A 317 40.65 -21.64 -4.92
C SER A 317 39.75 -22.87 -5.10
N PHE A 318 38.78 -22.78 -6.00
CA PHE A 318 37.88 -23.88 -6.33
C PHE A 318 38.71 -25.02 -6.97
N VAL A 319 39.18 -25.97 -6.16
CA VAL A 319 39.88 -27.16 -6.65
C VAL A 319 38.86 -28.03 -7.37
N THR A 320 39.07 -28.24 -8.66
CA THR A 320 38.17 -29.07 -9.47
C THR A 320 38.44 -30.54 -9.17
N ARG A 321 37.41 -31.39 -9.30
CA ARG A 321 37.47 -32.83 -8.97
C ARG A 321 38.58 -33.60 -9.71
N ALA A 322 39.12 -33.03 -10.79
CA ALA A 322 40.23 -33.57 -11.57
C ALA A 322 41.60 -33.44 -10.86
N GLU A 323 41.78 -32.45 -10.00
CA GLU A 323 43.08 -32.12 -9.40
C GLU A 323 43.40 -32.92 -8.14
N GLN A 324 42.39 -33.49 -7.45
CA GLN A 324 42.57 -34.33 -6.26
C GLN A 324 41.55 -35.49 -6.22
N PRO A 325 41.72 -36.55 -7.04
CA PRO A 325 40.77 -37.67 -7.09
C PRO A 325 40.70 -38.48 -5.80
N GLU A 326 41.79 -38.53 -5.02
CA GLU A 326 41.91 -39.39 -3.83
C GLU A 326 40.99 -38.99 -2.67
N LYS A 327 40.65 -37.69 -2.53
CA LYS A 327 39.73 -37.21 -1.49
C LYS A 327 38.29 -37.70 -1.69
N TRP A 328 37.96 -38.17 -2.88
CA TRP A 328 36.60 -38.54 -3.28
C TRP A 328 36.43 -40.06 -3.50
N VAL A 329 37.46 -40.85 -3.22
CA VAL A 329 37.41 -42.32 -3.23
C VAL A 329 37.20 -42.80 -1.80
N ALA A 330 36.02 -43.34 -1.50
CA ALA A 330 35.72 -43.93 -0.21
C ALA A 330 36.56 -45.21 0.00
N LYS A 331 37.53 -45.17 0.93
CA LYS A 331 38.26 -46.38 1.33
C LYS A 331 37.29 -47.38 1.97
N LYS A 332 37.10 -48.53 1.32
CA LYS A 332 36.26 -49.63 1.78
C LYS A 332 36.94 -50.26 3.01
N LYS A 333 36.43 -49.98 4.22
CA LYS A 333 36.87 -50.69 5.43
C LYS A 333 36.40 -52.15 5.33
N SER A 334 37.34 -53.10 5.33
CA SER A 334 37.05 -54.51 5.56
C SER A 334 36.53 -54.65 6.99
N ILE A 335 35.24 -54.94 7.13
CA ILE A 335 34.63 -55.25 8.42
C ILE A 335 34.94 -56.72 8.70
N ASP A 336 35.87 -56.92 9.62
CA ASP A 336 36.16 -58.21 10.23
C ASP A 336 34.94 -58.64 11.07
N ARG A 337 34.44 -59.86 10.84
CA ARG A 337 33.26 -60.39 11.55
C ARG A 337 33.70 -60.94 12.90
N GLY A 338 33.70 -60.08 13.91
CA GLY A 338 33.97 -60.45 15.29
C GLY A 338 32.82 -60.12 16.23
N VAL A 339 32.14 -61.17 16.69
CA VAL A 339 31.77 -61.39 18.12
C VAL A 339 30.49 -60.73 18.67
N THR A 340 29.60 -61.64 19.11
CA THR A 340 28.64 -61.62 20.24
C THR A 340 27.35 -60.78 20.20
N PHE A 341 26.24 -61.51 20.28
CA PHE A 341 24.90 -61.02 20.54
C PHE A 341 24.62 -61.10 22.05
N ALA A 342 24.71 -59.99 22.78
CA ALA A 342 24.22 -59.89 24.15
C ALA A 342 22.84 -59.19 24.16
N ARG A 343 21.78 -59.95 24.42
CA ARG A 343 20.43 -59.43 24.65
C ARG A 343 20.40 -58.63 25.97
N ARG A 344 20.06 -57.35 25.91
CA ARG A 344 19.55 -56.59 27.07
C ARG A 344 18.15 -56.07 26.73
N LEU A 345 17.15 -56.61 27.43
CA LEU A 345 15.77 -56.12 27.44
C LEU A 345 15.69 -54.80 28.21
N PRO A 346 14.91 -53.80 27.77
CA PRO A 346 14.53 -52.68 28.62
C PRO A 346 13.24 -52.99 29.41
N ARG A 347 13.30 -52.80 30.72
CA ARG A 347 12.14 -52.68 31.62
C ARG A 347 11.65 -51.24 31.65
N SER A 348 10.33 -51.14 31.87
CA SER A 348 9.55 -50.10 32.57
C SER A 348 9.40 -48.70 31.96
N THR A 349 8.15 -48.41 31.57
CA THR A 349 7.56 -47.07 31.63
C THR A 349 6.35 -47.09 32.57
N CYS A 350 6.50 -46.37 33.70
CA CYS A 350 5.53 -45.49 34.35
C CYS A 350 4.35 -45.04 33.45
N GLY A 351 3.11 -44.84 33.91
CA GLY A 351 2.68 -44.45 35.25
C GLY A 351 2.63 -42.92 35.38
N THR A 352 1.59 -42.29 34.80
CA THR A 352 0.74 -41.18 35.29
C THR A 352 -0.24 -40.79 34.19
#